data_AF-A0A1A7YXA3-F1
#
_entry.id   AF-A0A1A7YXA3-F1
#
_cell.length_a   1.000
_cell.length_b   1.000
_cell.length_c   1.000
_cell.angle_alpha   90.00
_cell.angle_beta   90.00
_cell.angle_gamma   90.00
#
_symmetry.space_group_name_H-M   'P 1'
#
loop_
_entity.id
_entity.type
_entity.pdbx_description
1 polymer ?
#
loop_
_entity_poly.entity_id
_entity_poly.type
_entity_poly.pdbx_seq_one_letter_code
_entity_poly.pdbx_strand_id
1 'polypeptide(L)'
;RGHGGLNQLGGMFVNGRPLPEVIRQRIVDMAHQGVRPCDISRQLRVSHGCVSKILGRYYETGSIKPGVIGGSKPKVATPKVVEKIADYKRQNPTMFAWEIRDR
;
A
#
# COMPACT_ATOMS: atom_id res chain seq x y z
N ARG A 1 20.75 -9.74 -11.00
CA ARG A 1 21.49 -9.24 -9.81
C ARG A 1 20.45 -8.80 -8.79
N GLY A 2 20.36 -9.45 -7.62
CA GLY A 2 19.33 -9.13 -6.63
C GLY A 2 19.48 -7.70 -6.10
N HIS A 3 18.41 -6.90 -6.22
CA HIS A 3 18.35 -5.48 -5.82
C HIS A 3 18.20 -5.31 -4.29
N GLY A 4 18.94 -6.08 -3.50
CA GLY A 4 18.96 -5.96 -2.04
C GLY A 4 20.08 -5.05 -1.58
N GLY A 5 19.79 -4.09 -0.71
CA GLY A 5 20.77 -3.27 0.00
C GLY A 5 20.88 -3.67 1.47
N LEU A 6 21.97 -3.26 2.12
CA LEU A 6 22.12 -3.32 3.57
C LEU A 6 21.93 -1.93 4.16
N ASN A 7 21.13 -1.83 5.22
CA ASN A 7 20.99 -0.59 5.97
C ASN A 7 22.13 -0.44 7.00
N GLN A 8 22.17 0.69 7.71
CA GLN A 8 23.20 0.98 8.72
C GLN A 8 23.19 0.03 9.93
N LEU A 9 22.08 -0.68 10.16
CA LEU A 9 21.95 -1.70 11.21
C LEU A 9 22.33 -3.10 10.69
N GLY A 10 22.80 -3.21 9.45
CA GLY A 10 23.14 -4.49 8.81
C GLY A 10 21.92 -5.34 8.43
N GLY A 11 20.73 -4.73 8.33
CA GLY A 11 19.51 -5.40 7.88
C GLY A 11 19.32 -5.31 6.37
N MET A 12 18.87 -6.40 5.77
CA MET A 12 18.56 -6.45 4.33
C MET A 12 17.27 -5.70 4.02
N PHE A 13 17.27 -4.96 2.92
CA PHE A 13 16.07 -4.28 2.42
C PHE A 13 16.09 -4.18 0.89
N VAL A 14 14.92 -3.92 0.29
CA VAL A 14 14.79 -3.65 -1.14
C VAL A 14 14.20 -2.26 -1.32
N ASN A 15 14.95 -1.36 -1.96
CA ASN A 15 14.51 0.02 -2.18
C ASN A 15 13.17 0.07 -2.96
N GLY A 16 12.24 0.90 -2.47
CA GLY A 16 10.91 1.06 -3.07
C GLY A 16 9.94 -0.11 -2.85
N ARG A 17 10.34 -1.14 -2.10
CA ARG A 17 9.48 -2.29 -1.76
C ARG A 17 9.16 -2.30 -0.25
N PRO A 18 7.96 -2.77 0.15
CA PRO A 18 7.63 -2.94 1.55
C PRO A 18 8.50 -4.03 2.19
N LEU A 19 8.70 -3.94 3.51
CA LEU A 19 9.32 -5.03 4.27
C LEU A 19 8.53 -6.34 4.09
N PRO A 20 9.21 -7.50 4.09
CA PRO A 20 8.54 -8.80 4.07
C PRO A 20 7.51 -8.94 5.20
N GLU A 21 6.39 -9.58 4.91
CA GLU A 21 5.26 -9.71 5.85
C GLU A 21 5.69 -10.36 7.17
N VAL A 22 6.57 -11.37 7.12
CA VAL A 22 7.15 -12.02 8.30
C VAL A 22 7.87 -11.04 9.25
N ILE A 23 8.61 -10.05 8.71
CA ILE A 23 9.29 -9.05 9.53
C ILE A 23 8.29 -8.07 10.12
N ARG A 24 7.26 -7.70 9.35
CA ARG A 24 6.19 -6.81 9.80
C ARG A 24 5.39 -7.44 10.94
N GLN A 25 5.06 -8.73 10.83
CA GLN A 25 4.43 -9.50 11.91
C GLN A 25 5.33 -9.54 13.14
N ARG A 26 6.62 -9.84 12.97
CA ARG A 26 7.58 -9.89 14.09
C ARG A 26 7.69 -8.55 14.84
N ILE A 27 7.63 -7.42 14.13
CA ILE A 27 7.59 -6.08 14.75
C ILE A 27 6.38 -5.94 15.68
N VAL A 28 5.20 -6.36 15.22
CA VAL A 28 3.96 -6.29 16.02
C VAL A 28 4.00 -7.25 17.19
N ASP A 29 4.45 -8.49 16.97
CA ASP A 29 4.55 -9.51 18.04
C ASP A 29 5.45 -9.04 19.18
N MET A 30 6.63 -8.47 18.86
CA MET A 30 7.55 -7.95 19.86
C MET A 30 6.96 -6.75 20.61
N ALA A 31 6.22 -5.88 19.92
CA ALA A 31 5.55 -4.77 20.58
C ALA A 31 4.45 -5.24 21.54
N HIS A 32 3.66 -6.26 21.17
CA HIS A 32 2.68 -6.87 22.08
C HIS A 32 3.33 -7.53 23.30
N GLN A 33 4.55 -8.04 23.16
CA GLN A 33 5.35 -8.57 24.27
C GLN A 33 5.97 -7.45 25.15
N GLY A 34 5.66 -6.17 24.89
CA GLY A 34 6.17 -5.04 25.65
C GLY A 34 7.58 -4.61 25.28
N VAL A 35 8.16 -5.12 24.19
CA VAL A 35 9.49 -4.71 23.73
C VAL A 35 9.43 -3.29 23.18
N ARG A 36 10.36 -2.44 23.63
CA ARG A 36 10.40 -1.03 23.20
C ARG A 36 10.71 -0.93 21.70
N PRO A 37 10.12 0.02 20.95
CA PRO A 37 10.37 0.19 19.51
C PRO A 37 11.86 0.34 19.13
N CYS A 38 12.65 0.98 19.97
CA CYS A 38 14.10 1.12 19.75
C CYS A 38 14.84 -0.22 19.85
N ASP A 39 14.40 -1.12 20.72
CA ASP A 39 14.96 -2.45 20.87
C ASP A 39 14.51 -3.36 19.71
N ILE A 40 13.24 -3.26 19.29
CA ILE A 40 12.73 -3.94 18.07
C ILE A 40 13.57 -3.55 16.85
N SER A 41 13.85 -2.26 16.68
CA SER A 41 14.67 -1.72 15.58
C SER A 41 16.07 -2.35 15.55
N ARG A 42 16.74 -2.42 16.70
CA ARG A 42 18.08 -3.01 16.80
C ARG A 42 18.07 -4.52 16.57
N GLN A 43 17.15 -5.24 17.19
CA GLN A 43 17.08 -6.71 17.10
C GLN A 43 16.72 -7.19 15.69
N LEU A 44 15.73 -6.56 15.05
CA LEU A 44 15.31 -6.91 13.70
C LEU A 44 16.14 -6.23 12.61
N ARG A 45 17.09 -5.37 13.00
CA ARG A 45 17.92 -4.55 12.10
C ARG A 45 17.08 -3.75 11.08
N VAL A 46 15.94 -3.25 11.54
CA VAL A 46 15.03 -2.40 10.76
C VAL A 46 15.16 -0.97 11.26
N SER A 47 15.12 0.03 10.38
CA SER A 47 15.22 1.43 10.80
C SER A 47 14.11 1.82 11.77
N HIS A 48 14.44 2.62 12.78
CA HIS A 48 13.49 3.04 13.81
C HIS A 48 12.23 3.69 13.21
N GLY A 49 12.38 4.54 12.20
CA GLY A 49 11.26 5.16 11.49
C GLY A 49 10.34 4.15 10.79
N CYS A 50 10.88 3.03 10.30
CA CYS A 50 10.07 1.97 9.70
C CYS A 50 9.28 1.19 10.76
N VAL A 51 9.91 0.86 11.90
CA VAL A 51 9.22 0.25 13.06
C VAL A 51 8.07 1.15 13.54
N SER A 52 8.35 2.43 13.78
CA SER A 52 7.35 3.42 14.20
C SER A 52 6.17 3.50 13.22
N LYS A 53 6.45 3.57 11.91
CA LYS A 53 5.41 3.63 10.86
C LYS A 53 4.55 2.37 10.81
N ILE A 54 5.13 1.19 11.02
CA ILE A 54 4.39 -0.08 11.03
C ILE A 54 3.49 -0.16 12.26
N LEU A 55 4.03 0.14 13.45
CA LEU A 55 3.26 0.11 14.69
C LEU A 55 2.13 1.14 14.69
N GLY A 56 2.40 2.38 14.26
CA GLY A 56 1.37 3.42 14.14
C GLY A 56 0.21 2.98 13.26
N ARG A 57 0.49 2.50 12.04
CA ARG A 57 -0.55 1.97 11.14
C ARG A 57 -1.28 0.78 11.74
N TYR A 58 -0.57 -0.12 12.42
CA TYR A 58 -1.19 -1.28 13.05
C TYR A 58 -2.15 -0.88 14.16
N TYR A 59 -1.80 0.08 15.01
CA TYR A 59 -2.71 0.58 16.04
C TYR A 59 -3.90 1.37 15.48
N GLU A 60 -3.73 2.06 14.35
CA GLU A 60 -4.81 2.78 13.67
C GLU A 60 -5.79 1.84 12.93
N THR A 61 -5.30 0.75 12.33
CA THR A 61 -6.06 -0.03 11.34
C THR A 61 -6.18 -1.52 11.64
N GLY A 62 -5.41 -2.04 12.60
CA GLY A 62 -5.26 -3.48 12.86
C GLY A 62 -4.51 -4.25 11.77
N SER A 63 -4.08 -3.60 10.68
CA SER A 63 -3.50 -4.30 9.52
C SER A 63 -1.98 -4.27 9.52
N ILE A 64 -1.37 -5.44 9.44
CA ILE A 64 0.06 -5.55 9.15
C ILE A 64 0.38 -5.37 7.67
N LYS A 65 -0.61 -5.41 6.76
CA LYS A 65 -0.36 -5.34 5.32
C LYS A 65 0.11 -3.94 4.92
N PRO A 66 1.09 -3.83 3.99
CA PRO A 66 1.46 -2.54 3.44
C PRO A 66 0.27 -1.90 2.72
N GLY A 67 0.27 -0.56 2.62
CA GLY A 67 -0.68 0.14 1.77
C GLY A 67 -0.52 -0.27 0.30
N VAL A 68 -1.55 -0.02 -0.50
CA VAL A 68 -1.49 -0.22 -1.95
C VAL A 68 -0.46 0.74 -2.53
N ILE A 69 0.48 0.22 -3.30
CA ILE A 69 1.55 0.99 -3.95
C ILE A 69 1.28 1.03 -5.45
N GLY A 70 1.39 2.21 -6.05
CA GLY A 70 1.20 2.42 -7.48
C GLY A 70 -0.27 2.64 -7.85
N GLY A 71 -0.56 2.45 -9.15
CA GLY A 71 -1.85 2.78 -9.74
C GLY A 71 -1.98 4.27 -10.07
N SER A 72 -3.10 4.62 -10.69
CA SER A 72 -3.44 6.00 -11.04
C SER A 72 -4.90 6.26 -10.66
N LYS A 73 -5.19 7.49 -10.27
CA LYS A 73 -6.59 7.92 -10.17
C LYS A 73 -7.19 8.03 -11.59
N PRO A 74 -8.45 7.65 -11.80
CA PRO A 74 -9.10 7.82 -13.10
C PRO A 74 -9.02 9.28 -13.56
N LYS A 75 -8.38 9.51 -14.71
CA LYS A 75 -8.25 10.87 -15.29
C LYS A 75 -9.45 11.23 -16.17
N VAL A 76 -9.90 10.27 -16.97
CA VAL A 76 -10.98 10.46 -17.95
C VAL A 76 -12.25 9.69 -17.55
N ALA A 77 -12.08 8.48 -17.00
CA ALA A 77 -13.18 7.68 -16.44
C ALA A 77 -13.54 8.15 -15.03
N THR A 78 -13.86 9.44 -14.88
CA THR A 78 -14.36 9.98 -13.61
C THR A 78 -15.71 9.36 -13.28
N PRO A 79 -16.14 9.31 -12.01
CA PRO A 79 -17.42 8.72 -11.63
C PRO A 79 -18.61 9.30 -12.43
N LYS A 80 -18.63 10.61 -12.66
CA LYS A 80 -19.67 11.29 -13.45
C LYS A 80 -19.69 10.84 -14.92
N VAL A 81 -18.53 10.65 -15.52
CA VAL A 81 -18.42 10.17 -16.90
C VAL A 81 -18.90 8.73 -17.00
N VAL A 82 -18.49 7.88 -16.06
CA VAL A 82 -18.93 6.47 -16.00
C VAL A 82 -20.44 6.37 -15.82
N GLU A 83 -21.02 7.19 -14.94
CA GLU A 83 -22.46 7.28 -14.74
C GLU A 83 -23.19 7.71 -16.03
N LYS A 84 -22.71 8.75 -16.72
CA LYS A 84 -23.29 9.19 -18.00
C LYS A 84 -23.22 8.15 -19.10
N ILE A 85 -22.09 7.44 -19.22
CA ILE A 85 -21.95 6.31 -20.14
C ILE A 85 -22.99 5.23 -19.82
N ALA A 86 -23.16 4.89 -18.53
CA ALA A 86 -24.15 3.91 -18.10
C ALA A 86 -25.59 4.35 -18.39
N ASP A 87 -25.90 5.63 -18.19
CA ASP A 87 -27.21 6.21 -18.50
C ASP A 87 -27.52 6.16 -20.00
N TYR A 88 -26.59 6.57 -20.86
CA TYR A 88 -26.76 6.51 -22.31
C TYR A 88 -26.99 5.07 -22.79
N LYS A 89 -26.23 4.11 -22.25
CA LYS A 89 -26.43 2.69 -22.55
C LYS A 89 -27.73 2.12 -22.00
N ARG A 90 -28.20 2.57 -20.84
CA ARG A 90 -29.47 2.13 -20.27
C ARG A 90 -30.66 2.64 -21.09
N GLN A 91 -30.57 3.88 -21.58
CA GLN A 91 -31.60 4.50 -22.43
C GLN A 91 -31.60 3.90 -23.85
N ASN A 92 -30.42 3.59 -24.40
CA ASN A 92 -30.29 2.95 -25.70
C ASN A 92 -29.17 1.89 -25.68
N PRO A 93 -29.51 0.61 -25.43
CA PRO A 93 -28.53 -0.47 -25.34
C PRO A 93 -27.69 -0.66 -26.61
N THR A 94 -28.24 -0.35 -27.79
CA THR A 94 -27.55 -0.51 -29.09
C THR A 94 -26.65 0.66 -29.44
N MET A 95 -26.66 1.76 -28.67
CA MET A 95 -25.81 2.94 -28.91
C MET A 95 -24.32 2.58 -28.91
N PHE A 96 -23.57 2.92 -29.94
CA PHE A 96 -22.15 2.66 -30.07
C PHE A 96 -21.30 3.61 -29.22
N ALA A 97 -20.05 3.21 -28.95
CA ALA A 97 -19.14 3.99 -28.09
C ALA A 97 -18.79 5.37 -28.67
N TRP A 98 -18.70 5.50 -30.00
CA TRP A 98 -18.43 6.79 -30.64
C TRP A 98 -19.62 7.74 -30.50
N GLU A 99 -20.85 7.23 -30.56
CA GLU A 99 -22.07 8.02 -30.33
C GLU A 99 -22.16 8.53 -28.88
N ILE A 100 -21.68 7.73 -27.92
CA ILE A 100 -21.57 8.13 -26.51
C ILE A 100 -20.52 9.22 -26.31
N ARG A 101 -19.39 9.15 -27.04
CA ARG A 101 -18.30 10.13 -26.96
C ARG A 101 -18.68 11.48 -27.58
N ASP A 102 -19.47 11.46 -28.65
CA ASP A 102 -19.89 12.67 -29.36
C ASP A 102 -20.99 13.45 -28.60
N ARG A 103 -21.52 12.89 -27.51
CA ARG A 103 -22.50 13.51 -26.58
C ARG A 103 -21.86 13.99 -25.29
#